data_AF-A0A353E029-F1
#
_entry.id   AF-A0A353E029-F1
#
_cell.length_a   1.000
_cell.length_b   1.000
_cell.length_c   1.000
_cell.angle_alpha   90.00
_cell.angle_beta   90.00
_cell.angle_gamma   90.00
#
_symmetry.space_group_name_H-M   'P 1'
#
loop_
_entity.id
_entity.type
_entity.pdbx_description
1 polymer ?
#
loop_
_entity_poly.entity_id
_entity_poly.type
_entity_poly.pdbx_seq_one_letter_code
_entity_poly.pdbx_strand_id
1 'polypeptide(L)'
;QLYRAMLASSLEQDRPIDRLVMEAPQAPDEATLEEVERKLPRFLKALNTSDEAETSGRDLFKDHCAACHQARGIGTMAGPNLDSEFQRAPETILRDMLFPHETITQGFETVHLEMKEGADVMGLLASESPTSL
;
A
#
# COMPACT_ATOMS: atom_id res chain seq x y z
N GLN A 1 12.81 -15.70 16.82
CA GLN A 1 14.20 -15.36 17.20
C GLN A 1 14.47 -13.87 17.02
N LEU A 2 14.04 -13.24 15.91
CA LEU A 2 14.11 -11.79 15.66
C LEU A 2 13.51 -10.90 16.78
N TYR A 3 12.32 -11.23 17.29
CA TYR A 3 11.65 -10.45 18.33
C TYR A 3 12.45 -10.31 19.64
N ARG A 4 13.15 -11.38 20.06
CA ARG A 4 14.02 -11.35 21.25
C ARG A 4 15.28 -10.51 21.01
N ALA A 5 15.83 -10.54 19.80
CA ALA A 5 16.99 -9.74 19.43
C ALA A 5 16.64 -8.25 19.40
N MET A 6 15.47 -7.88 18.87
CA MET A 6 14.92 -6.52 18.94
C MET A 6 14.80 -6.04 20.39
N LEU A 7 14.14 -6.82 21.25
CA LEU A 7 13.96 -6.48 22.67
C LEU A 7 15.28 -6.34 23.44
N ALA A 8 16.24 -7.23 23.21
CA ALA A 8 17.55 -7.17 23.86
C ALA A 8 18.33 -5.93 23.40
N SER A 9 18.28 -5.61 22.10
CA SER A 9 18.91 -4.40 21.55
C SER A 9 18.25 -3.11 22.06
N SER A 10 16.95 -3.11 22.36
CA SER A 10 16.28 -1.97 22.99
C SER A 10 16.63 -1.77 24.47
N LEU A 11 17.26 -2.76 25.12
CA LEU A 11 17.68 -2.71 26.53
C LEU A 11 19.17 -2.34 26.67
N GLU A 12 19.99 -2.54 25.64
CA GLU A 12 21.41 -2.14 25.60
C GLU A 12 21.53 -0.71 25.04
N GLN A 13 21.28 0.29 25.89
CA GLN A 13 21.19 1.72 25.51
C GLN A 13 22.47 2.33 24.88
N ASP A 14 23.63 1.67 25.02
CA ASP A 14 24.95 2.22 24.69
C ASP A 14 25.69 1.48 23.55
N ARG A 15 25.07 0.50 22.89
CA ARG A 15 25.65 -0.08 21.68
C ARG A 15 25.11 0.65 20.45
N PRO A 16 25.97 1.22 19.59
CA PRO A 16 25.52 1.69 18.29
C PRO A 16 24.89 0.50 17.56
N ILE A 17 23.59 0.61 17.29
CA ILE A 17 22.89 -0.35 16.45
C ILE A 17 23.29 0.01 15.02
N ASP A 18 24.15 -0.82 14.43
CA ASP A 18 24.49 -0.71 13.01
C ASP A 18 23.22 -0.51 12.20
N ARG A 19 23.24 0.47 11.29
CA ARG A 19 22.08 0.81 10.45
C ARG A 19 21.64 -0.45 9.70
N LEU A 20 20.42 -0.91 9.97
CA LEU A 20 19.80 -1.96 9.18
C LEU A 20 19.12 -1.30 7.98
N VAL A 21 19.77 -1.42 6.83
CA VAL A 21 19.25 -0.91 5.56
C VAL A 21 18.04 -1.75 5.15
N MET A 22 16.90 -1.08 4.98
CA MET A 22 15.74 -1.65 4.32
C MET A 22 15.83 -1.25 2.86
N GLU A 23 16.12 -2.21 1.97
CA GLU A 23 16.13 -1.94 0.54
C GLU A 23 14.70 -1.57 0.09
N ALA A 24 14.59 -0.43 -0.59
CA ALA A 24 13.33 -0.03 -1.19
C ALA A 24 12.89 -1.10 -2.22
N PRO A 25 11.58 -1.41 -2.28
CA PRO A 25 11.07 -2.36 -3.26
C PRO A 25 11.37 -1.83 -4.65
N GLN A 26 11.92 -2.69 -5.49
CA GLN A 26 12.16 -2.34 -6.89
C GLN A 26 10.82 -2.25 -7.60
N ALA A 27 10.67 -1.23 -8.45
CA ALA A 27 9.54 -1.17 -9.37
C ALA A 27 9.54 -2.43 -10.26
N PRO A 28 8.37 -2.91 -10.69
CA PRO A 28 8.29 -4.04 -11.61
C PRO A 28 9.11 -3.76 -12.87
N ASP A 29 9.82 -4.76 -13.35
CA ASP A 29 10.53 -4.65 -14.64
C ASP A 29 9.55 -4.69 -15.82
N GLU A 30 10.04 -4.32 -17.00
CA GLU A 30 9.23 -4.26 -18.22
C GLU A 30 8.57 -5.61 -18.56
N ALA A 31 9.28 -6.72 -18.37
CA ALA A 31 8.74 -8.05 -18.60
C ALA A 31 7.56 -8.39 -17.66
N THR A 32 7.65 -7.99 -16.39
CA THR A 32 6.56 -8.14 -15.41
C THR A 32 5.36 -7.28 -15.81
N LEU A 33 5.59 -6.03 -16.23
CA LEU A 33 4.54 -5.13 -16.67
C LEU A 33 3.82 -5.67 -17.92
N GLU A 34 4.57 -6.18 -18.91
CA GLU A 34 3.99 -6.81 -20.11
C GLU A 34 3.13 -8.04 -19.76
N GLU A 35 3.55 -8.84 -18.78
CA GLU A 35 2.79 -10.00 -18.31
C GLU A 35 1.47 -9.58 -17.62
N VAL A 36 1.48 -8.50 -16.85
CA VAL A 36 0.27 -7.94 -16.24
C VAL A 36 -0.66 -7.35 -17.32
N GLU A 37 -0.12 -6.57 -18.26
CA GLU A 37 -0.86 -5.99 -19.38
C GLU A 37 -1.54 -7.07 -20.23
N ARG A 38 -0.86 -8.19 -20.49
CA ARG A 38 -1.45 -9.32 -21.24
C ARG A 38 -2.69 -9.92 -20.56
N LYS A 39 -2.83 -9.75 -19.24
CA LYS A 39 -4.00 -10.23 -18.47
C LYS A 39 -5.15 -9.23 -18.45
N LEU A 40 -4.90 -7.96 -18.77
CA LEU A 40 -5.90 -6.89 -18.71
C LEU A 40 -7.19 -7.22 -19.50
N PRO A 41 -7.13 -7.72 -20.76
CA PRO A 41 -8.35 -8.05 -21.51
C PRO A 41 -9.23 -9.11 -20.82
N ARG A 42 -8.62 -10.06 -20.10
CA ARG A 42 -9.36 -11.08 -19.34
C ARG A 42 -10.13 -10.44 -18.18
N PHE A 43 -9.51 -9.52 -17.46
CA PHE A 43 -10.16 -8.83 -16.34
C PHE A 43 -11.25 -7.87 -16.83
N LEU A 44 -10.99 -7.12 -17.91
CA LEU A 44 -12.01 -6.26 -18.54
C LEU A 44 -13.25 -7.05 -18.95
N LYS A 45 -13.07 -8.24 -19.56
CA LYS A 45 -14.18 -9.11 -19.94
C LYS A 45 -14.97 -9.64 -18.74
N ALA A 46 -14.33 -9.76 -17.57
CA ALA A 46 -14.96 -10.26 -16.36
C ALA A 46 -15.71 -9.17 -15.57
N LEU A 47 -15.47 -7.89 -15.88
CA LEU A 47 -16.20 -6.78 -15.26
C LEU A 47 -17.70 -6.93 -15.51
N ASN A 48 -18.47 -6.88 -14.43
CA ASN A 48 -19.92 -6.88 -14.48
C ASN A 48 -20.48 -6.24 -13.20
N THR A 49 -21.73 -5.79 -13.26
CA THR A 49 -22.40 -5.08 -12.18
C THR A 49 -23.68 -5.80 -11.77
N SER A 50 -23.66 -7.14 -11.77
CA SER A 50 -24.79 -7.91 -11.23
C SER A 50 -24.86 -7.81 -9.72
N ASP A 51 -26.03 -8.03 -9.13
CA ASP A 51 -26.22 -7.99 -7.66
C ASP A 51 -25.30 -9.00 -6.95
N GLU A 52 -25.04 -10.16 -7.57
CA GLU A 52 -24.10 -11.17 -7.06
C GLU A 52 -22.66 -10.67 -7.08
N ALA A 53 -22.26 -9.97 -8.14
CA ALA A 53 -20.91 -9.40 -8.25
C ALA A 53 -20.73 -8.24 -7.27
N GLU A 54 -21.74 -7.40 -7.06
CA GLU A 54 -21.70 -6.35 -6.05
C GLU A 54 -21.58 -6.92 -4.63
N THR A 55 -22.34 -7.97 -4.34
CA THR A 55 -22.27 -8.67 -3.05
C THR A 55 -20.89 -9.29 -2.83
N SER A 56 -20.38 -10.01 -3.82
CA SER A 56 -19.06 -10.64 -3.75
C SER A 56 -17.93 -9.60 -3.65
N GLY A 57 -18.03 -8.51 -4.41
CA GLY A 57 -17.08 -7.41 -4.37
C GLY A 57 -17.04 -6.71 -3.02
N ARG A 58 -18.20 -6.53 -2.36
CA ARG A 58 -18.27 -5.99 -1.01
C ARG A 58 -17.58 -6.89 0.02
N ASP A 59 -17.70 -8.20 -0.10
CA ASP A 59 -17.07 -9.13 0.82
C ASP A 59 -15.55 -9.17 0.60
N LEU A 60 -15.11 -9.21 -0.66
CA LEU A 60 -13.68 -9.07 -1.00
C LEU A 60 -13.08 -7.75 -0.50
N PHE A 61 -13.83 -6.65 -0.61
CA PHE A 61 -13.39 -5.36 -0.08
C PHE A 61 -13.13 -5.42 1.43
N LYS A 62 -14.03 -6.03 2.19
CA LYS A 62 -13.86 -6.19 3.64
C LYS A 62 -12.64 -7.03 3.98
N ASP A 63 -12.39 -8.09 3.23
CA ASP A 63 -11.33 -9.05 3.52
C ASP A 63 -9.94 -8.54 3.14
N HIS A 64 -9.84 -7.71 2.09
CA HIS A 64 -8.55 -7.36 1.49
C HIS A 64 -8.25 -5.86 1.44
N CYS A 65 -9.27 -5.01 1.41
CA CYS A 65 -9.08 -3.58 1.17
C CYS A 65 -9.33 -2.77 2.45
N ALA A 66 -10.28 -3.20 3.28
CA ALA A 66 -10.76 -2.46 4.45
C ALA A 66 -9.71 -2.30 5.57
N ALA A 67 -8.63 -3.09 5.53
CA ALA A 67 -7.49 -2.90 6.43
C ALA A 67 -6.85 -1.52 6.25
N CYS A 68 -6.85 -0.99 5.03
CA CYS A 68 -6.22 0.29 4.70
C CYS A 68 -7.24 1.35 4.25
N HIS A 69 -8.22 0.98 3.43
CA HIS A 69 -9.13 1.93 2.79
C HIS A 69 -10.50 1.98 3.46
N GLN A 70 -11.08 3.18 3.47
CA GLN A 70 -12.47 3.38 3.86
C GLN A 70 -13.34 3.51 2.61
N ALA A 71 -14.51 2.85 2.61
CA ALA A 71 -15.55 3.04 1.62
C ALA A 71 -16.94 2.81 2.26
N ARG A 72 -17.86 3.74 2.04
CA ARG A 72 -19.22 3.80 2.60
C ARG A 72 -19.25 3.53 4.11
N GLY A 73 -18.27 4.09 4.83
CA GLY A 73 -18.10 3.94 6.28
C GLY A 73 -17.53 2.59 6.74
N ILE A 74 -17.07 1.72 5.83
CA ILE A 74 -16.42 0.44 6.14
C ILE A 74 -14.91 0.57 5.95
N GLY A 75 -14.11 0.11 6.92
CA GLY A 75 -12.64 0.11 6.85
C GLY A 75 -11.98 1.24 7.63
N THR A 76 -10.71 1.53 7.32
CA THR A 76 -9.88 2.53 8.03
C THR A 76 -9.42 3.65 7.09
N MET A 77 -8.83 4.73 7.62
CA MET A 77 -8.27 5.84 6.83
C MET A 77 -6.74 5.80 6.79
N ALA A 78 -6.15 4.59 6.79
CA ALA A 78 -4.70 4.45 6.66
C ALA A 78 -4.24 4.68 5.20
N GLY A 79 -5.09 4.36 4.23
CA GLY A 79 -4.96 4.71 2.82
C GLY A 79 -6.04 5.73 2.37
N PRO A 80 -6.01 6.14 1.09
CA PRO A 80 -7.00 7.07 0.53
C PRO A 80 -8.45 6.63 0.80
N ASN A 81 -9.33 7.57 1.15
CA ASN A 81 -10.75 7.30 1.24
C ASN A 81 -11.30 7.05 -0.19
N LEU A 82 -11.97 5.91 -0.39
CA LEU A 82 -12.52 5.48 -1.67
C LEU A 82 -14.00 5.83 -1.86
N ASP A 83 -14.57 6.62 -0.95
CA ASP A 83 -15.98 7.02 -0.96
C ASP A 83 -16.42 7.67 -2.26
N SER A 84 -15.52 8.34 -3.00
CA SER A 84 -15.84 9.01 -4.27
C SER A 84 -15.55 8.17 -5.52
N GLU A 85 -14.89 7.01 -5.35
CA GLU A 85 -14.40 6.21 -6.49
C GLU A 85 -15.53 5.59 -7.30
N PHE A 86 -16.72 5.42 -6.72
CA PHE A 86 -17.91 4.94 -7.42
C PHE A 86 -18.37 5.83 -8.59
N GLN A 87 -17.83 7.05 -8.70
CA GLN A 87 -18.09 7.96 -9.83
C GLN A 87 -17.18 7.69 -11.04
N ARG A 88 -16.13 6.88 -10.87
CA ARG A 88 -15.19 6.51 -11.94
C ARG A 88 -15.68 5.26 -12.66
N ALA A 89 -15.27 5.12 -13.91
CA ALA A 89 -15.55 3.91 -14.68
C ALA A 89 -14.83 2.69 -14.03
N PRO A 90 -15.48 1.51 -13.92
CA PRO A 90 -14.88 0.32 -13.33
C PRO A 90 -13.54 -0.08 -13.96
N GLU A 91 -13.37 0.17 -15.26
CA GLU A 91 -12.14 -0.09 -16.01
C GLU A 91 -10.98 0.76 -15.49
N THR A 92 -11.25 1.98 -15.03
CA THR A 92 -10.23 2.86 -14.46
C THR A 92 -9.78 2.32 -13.11
N ILE A 93 -10.72 1.94 -12.23
CA ILE A 93 -10.40 1.34 -10.93
C ILE A 93 -9.62 0.02 -11.11
N LEU A 94 -10.01 -0.79 -12.10
CA LEU A 94 -9.28 -2.01 -12.45
C LEU A 94 -7.83 -1.72 -12.86
N ARG A 95 -7.60 -0.67 -13.66
CA ARG A 95 -6.25 -0.28 -14.05
C ARG A 95 -5.43 0.14 -12.83
N ASP A 96 -5.98 0.96 -11.95
CA ASP A 96 -5.29 1.39 -10.73
C ASP A 96 -4.89 0.21 -9.83
N MET A 97 -5.74 -0.84 -9.76
CA MET A 97 -5.43 -2.07 -9.01
C MET A 97 -4.32 -2.90 -9.65
N LEU A 98 -4.25 -2.96 -10.98
CA LEU A 98 -3.25 -3.77 -11.71
C LEU A 98 -1.92 -3.03 -11.90
N PHE A 99 -1.97 -1.69 -11.95
CA PHE A 99 -0.83 -0.81 -12.19
C PHE A 99 -0.71 0.25 -11.08
N PRO A 100 -0.57 -0.14 -9.81
CA PRO A 100 -0.58 0.79 -8.68
C PRO A 100 0.61 1.76 -8.64
N HIS A 101 1.61 1.55 -9.50
CA HIS A 101 2.79 2.42 -9.63
C HIS A 101 2.57 3.58 -10.61
N GLU A 102 1.52 3.57 -11.44
CA GLU A 102 1.27 4.62 -12.45
C GLU A 102 0.83 5.94 -11.82
N THR A 103 0.09 5.87 -10.72
CA THR A 103 -0.41 7.05 -10.02
C THR A 103 -0.49 6.77 -8.54
N ILE A 104 0.11 7.65 -7.74
CA ILE A 104 0.04 7.63 -6.29
C ILE A 104 -0.80 8.84 -5.87
N THR A 105 -1.81 8.62 -5.05
CA THR A 105 -2.65 9.70 -4.50
C THR A 105 -1.78 10.61 -3.62
N GLN A 106 -1.92 11.92 -3.82
CA GLN A 106 -1.20 12.91 -3.03
C GLN A 106 -1.43 12.71 -1.53
N GLY A 107 -0.36 12.74 -0.75
CA GLY A 107 -0.39 12.53 0.70
C GLY A 107 -0.37 11.05 1.12
N PHE A 108 -0.34 10.13 0.17
CA PHE A 108 -0.19 8.68 0.40
C PHE A 108 1.04 8.11 -0.29
N GLU A 109 2.04 8.96 -0.55
CA GLU A 109 3.34 8.53 -1.02
C GLU A 109 4.04 7.67 0.04
N THR A 110 4.65 6.58 -0.42
CA THR A 110 5.50 5.78 0.46
C THR A 110 6.82 6.53 0.68
N VAL A 111 7.13 6.79 1.95
CA VAL A 111 8.39 7.40 2.36
C VAL A 111 9.34 6.33 2.86
N HIS A 112 10.61 6.48 2.51
CA HIS A 112 11.72 5.73 3.09
C HIS A 112 12.54 6.70 3.94
N LEU A 113 12.59 6.41 5.24
CA LEU A 113 13.34 7.18 6.23
C LEU A 113 14.63 6.44 6.53
N GLU A 114 15.74 7.06 6.15
CA GLU A 114 17.07 6.60 6.53
C GLU A 114 17.35 6.99 7.97
N MET A 115 17.55 5.99 8.83
CA MET A 115 17.81 6.24 10.24
C MET A 115 19.32 6.33 10.49
N LYS A 116 19.74 7.27 11.35
CA LYS A 116 21.15 7.38 11.77
C LYS A 116 21.60 6.16 12.57
N GLU A 117 20.67 5.56 13.31
CA GLU A 117 20.86 4.37 14.15
C GLU A 117 19.61 3.50 14.08
N GLY A 118 19.77 2.18 14.17
CA GLY A 118 18.64 1.25 14.08
C GLY A 118 18.22 0.93 12.64
N ALA A 119 16.98 0.48 12.46
CA ALA A 119 16.47 0.08 11.15
C ALA A 119 15.88 1.27 10.41
N ASP A 120 16.17 1.36 9.10
CA ASP A 120 15.42 2.22 8.20
C ASP A 120 13.92 1.90 8.28
N VAL A 121 13.09 2.92 8.10
CA VAL A 121 11.64 2.79 8.17
C VAL A 121 11.05 3.11 6.82
N MET A 122 10.12 2.28 6.36
CA MET A 122 9.34 2.55 5.15
C MET A 122 7.84 2.50 5.47
N GLY A 123 7.08 3.47 4.97
CA GLY A 123 5.65 3.55 5.27
C GLY A 123 5.00 4.83 4.74
N LEU A 124 3.84 5.17 5.27
CA LEU A 124 3.12 6.41 4.97
C LEU A 124 3.44 7.47 6.03
N LEU A 125 3.70 8.70 5.60
CA LEU A 125 3.99 9.79 6.53
C LEU A 125 2.68 10.32 7.11
N ALA A 126 2.43 10.06 8.40
CA ALA A 126 1.20 10.49 9.07
C ALA A 126 1.12 12.01 9.28
N SER A 127 2.27 12.65 9.51
CA SER A 127 2.39 14.10 9.68
C SER A 127 3.85 14.52 9.55
N GLU A 128 4.08 15.70 8.97
CA GLU A 128 5.37 16.38 9.03
C GLU A 128 5.24 17.57 10.01
N SER A 129 6.20 17.72 10.92
CA SER A 129 6.28 18.88 11.81
C SER A 129 7.54 19.70 11.49
N PRO A 130 7.51 21.04 11.49
CA PRO A 130 8.65 21.88 11.09
C PRO A 130 9.88 21.85 12.03
N THR A 131 9.89 21.02 13.08
CA THR A 131 11.05 20.92 13.97
C THR A 131 12.18 20.17 13.29
N SER A 132 13.20 20.94 12.90
CA SER A 132 14.41 20.56 12.17
C SER A 132 14.94 19.14 12.40
N LEU A 133 15.29 18.51 11.27
CA LEU A 133 16.24 17.41 11.14
C LEU A 133 17.66 17.79 11.61
#